data_AF-A0A7C3JJR6-F1
#
_entry.id   AF-A0A7C3JJR6-F1
#
_cell.length_a   1.000
_cell.length_b   1.000
_cell.length_c   1.000
_cell.angle_alpha   90.00
_cell.angle_beta   90.00
_cell.angle_gamma   90.00
#
_symmetry.space_group_name_H-M   'P 1'
#
loop_
_entity.id
_entity.type
_entity.pdbx_description
1 polymer ?
#
loop_
_entity_poly.entity_id
_entity_poly.type
_entity_poly.pdbx_seq_one_letter_code
_entity_poly.pdbx_strand_id
1 'polypeptide(L)'
;MSVYQINKLLYRTDNDPDFRRRILADPAAVLDEFALTAEEREALTAGAVGKLYQMGVHTFLLNHLYRYELFGVNRDNYLARIREGMPYDPRFEQGNLPVQRFVK
;
A
#
# COMPACT_ATOMS: atom_id res chain seq x y z
N MET A 1 2.03 16.03 -4.87
CA MET A 1 1.33 14.98 -4.10
C MET A 1 2.35 14.13 -3.35
N SER A 2 1.97 13.54 -2.22
CA SER A 2 2.85 12.76 -1.37
C SER A 2 2.12 11.50 -0.88
N VAL A 3 2.86 10.39 -0.87
CA VAL A 3 2.59 9.11 -0.18
C VAL A 3 1.95 9.26 1.20
N TYR A 4 2.17 10.40 1.86
CA TYR A 4 1.51 10.78 3.10
C TYR A 4 -0.01 10.53 3.09
N GLN A 5 -0.72 10.84 1.99
CA GLN A 5 -2.18 10.64 1.95
C GLN A 5 -2.57 9.16 2.01
N ILE A 6 -1.81 8.28 1.36
CA ILE A 6 -2.00 6.83 1.45
C ILE A 6 -1.70 6.35 2.88
N ASN A 7 -0.58 6.81 3.46
CA ASN A 7 -0.25 6.47 4.85
C ASN A 7 -1.35 6.92 5.82
N LYS A 8 -1.88 8.14 5.65
CA LYS A 8 -2.98 8.67 6.46
C LYS A 8 -4.25 7.84 6.30
N LEU A 9 -4.60 7.45 5.07
CA LEU A 9 -5.74 6.57 4.81
C LEU A 9 -5.60 5.24 5.55
N LEU A 10 -4.47 4.55 5.37
CA LEU A 10 -4.23 3.25 6.00
C LEU A 10 -4.17 3.35 7.54
N TYR A 11 -3.63 4.45 8.07
CA TYR A 11 -3.66 4.74 9.50
C TYR A 11 -5.10 4.88 10.02
N ARG A 12 -5.97 5.62 9.31
CA ARG A 12 -7.38 5.79 9.70
C ARG A 12 -8.16 4.48 9.65
N THR A 13 -7.89 3.59 8.69
CA THR A 13 -8.54 2.27 8.62
C THR A 13 -8.37 1.44 9.89
N ASP A 14 -7.21 1.54 10.56
CA ASP A 14 -6.95 0.81 11.80
C ASP A 14 -7.55 1.51 13.04
N ASN A 15 -7.48 2.84 13.07
CA ASN A 15 -7.79 3.64 14.25
C ASN A 15 -9.25 4.16 14.33
N ASP A 16 -9.97 4.21 13.21
CA ASP A 16 -11.31 4.79 13.10
C ASP A 16 -12.27 3.72 12.54
N PRO A 17 -13.05 3.03 13.42
CA PRO A 17 -13.99 1.99 13.00
C PRO A 17 -15.06 2.49 12.04
N ASP A 18 -15.49 3.75 12.16
CA ASP A 18 -16.50 4.34 11.28
C ASP A 18 -15.92 4.58 9.90
N PHE A 19 -14.71 5.13 9.83
CA PHE A 19 -13.95 5.22 8.57
C PHE A 19 -13.76 3.84 7.92
N ARG A 20 -13.38 2.83 8.71
CA ARG A 20 -13.23 1.46 8.21
C ARG A 20 -14.53 0.91 7.62
N ARG A 21 -15.69 1.14 8.26
CA ARG A 21 -16.99 0.74 7.70
C ARG A 21 -17.27 1.45 6.38
N ARG A 22 -17.00 2.75 6.28
CA ARG A 22 -17.23 3.53 5.05
C ARG A 22 -16.34 3.06 3.90
N ILE A 23 -15.04 2.88 4.13
CA ILE A 23 -14.11 2.48 3.07
C ILE A 23 -14.36 1.05 2.57
N LEU A 24 -14.90 0.16 3.42
CA LEU A 24 -15.32 -1.18 3.00
C LEU A 24 -16.62 -1.17 2.19
N ALA A 25 -17.54 -0.25 2.49
CA ALA A 25 -18.82 -0.14 1.80
C ALA A 25 -18.72 0.58 0.45
N ASP A 26 -18.01 1.71 0.43
CA ASP A 26 -17.80 2.52 -0.78
C ASP A 26 -16.37 3.09 -0.78
N PRO A 27 -15.40 2.31 -1.27
CA PRO A 27 -14.01 2.76 -1.37
C PRO A 27 -13.88 3.99 -2.29
N ALA A 28 -14.69 4.10 -3.34
CA ALA A 28 -14.54 5.16 -4.34
C ALA A 28 -14.85 6.54 -3.73
N ALA A 29 -15.96 6.64 -3.00
CA ALA A 29 -16.35 7.87 -2.31
C ALA A 29 -15.33 8.29 -1.23
N VAL A 30 -14.81 7.33 -0.46
CA VAL A 30 -13.80 7.64 0.56
C VAL A 30 -12.49 8.12 -0.06
N LEU A 31 -12.06 7.53 -1.18
CA LEU A 31 -10.83 7.92 -1.86
C LEU A 31 -10.89 9.35 -2.41
N ASP A 32 -12.08 9.87 -2.74
CA ASP A 32 -12.26 11.26 -3.19
C ASP A 32 -12.05 12.29 -2.05
N GLU A 33 -12.08 11.86 -0.78
CA GLU A 33 -11.71 12.70 0.37
C GLU A 33 -10.19 12.95 0.46
N PHE A 34 -9.38 12.21 -0.32
CA PHE A 34 -7.92 12.28 -0.28
C PHE A 34 -7.36 12.86 -1.59
N ALA A 35 -6.36 13.73 -1.47
CA ALA A 35 -5.65 14.29 -2.61
C ALA A 35 -4.62 13.28 -3.16
N LEU A 36 -5.09 12.22 -3.81
CA LEU A 36 -4.27 11.19 -4.45
C LEU A 36 -3.97 11.56 -5.91
N THR A 37 -2.76 11.24 -6.38
CA THR A 37 -2.50 11.22 -7.84
C THR A 37 -3.28 10.09 -8.50
N ALA A 38 -3.42 10.17 -9.82
CA ALA A 38 -3.98 9.06 -10.60
C ALA A 38 -3.20 7.74 -10.37
N GLU A 39 -1.87 7.83 -10.31
CA GLU A 39 -1.00 6.67 -10.11
C GLU A 39 -1.15 6.07 -8.69
N GLU A 40 -1.22 6.92 -7.66
CA GLU A 40 -1.45 6.51 -6.28
C GLU A 40 -2.81 5.82 -6.12
N ARG A 41 -3.85 6.41 -6.74
CA ARG A 41 -5.21 5.86 -6.72
C ARG A 41 -5.25 4.50 -7.41
N GLU A 42 -4.64 4.38 -8.58
CA GLU A 42 -4.57 3.13 -9.34
C GLU A 42 -3.81 2.03 -8.58
N ALA A 43 -2.63 2.34 -8.03
CA ALA A 43 -1.84 1.37 -7.27
C ALA A 43 -2.60 0.86 -6.04
N LEU A 44 -3.35 1.75 -5.37
CA LEU A 44 -4.16 1.41 -4.21
C LEU A 44 -5.38 0.55 -4.59
N THR A 45 -6.16 0.96 -5.60
CA THR A 45 -7.37 0.22 -6.00
C THR A 45 -7.08 -1.11 -6.70
N ALA A 46 -5.92 -1.23 -7.36
CA ALA A 46 -5.45 -2.51 -7.89
C ALA A 46 -4.92 -3.44 -6.78
N GLY A 47 -4.69 -2.92 -5.57
CA GLY A 47 -4.04 -3.66 -4.49
C GLY A 47 -2.60 -4.06 -4.85
N ALA A 48 -1.89 -3.18 -5.56
CA ALA A 48 -0.53 -3.42 -6.04
C ALA A 48 0.49 -3.17 -4.90
N VAL A 49 0.52 -4.08 -3.92
CA VAL A 49 1.26 -3.90 -2.65
C VAL A 49 2.74 -3.60 -2.87
N GLY A 50 3.42 -4.32 -3.78
CA GLY A 50 4.82 -4.05 -4.10
C GLY A 50 5.04 -2.67 -4.73
N LYS A 51 4.13 -2.21 -5.61
CA LYS A 51 4.20 -0.86 -6.20
C LYS A 51 4.01 0.22 -5.13
N LEU A 52 3.05 0.04 -4.21
CA LEU A 52 2.84 0.94 -3.07
C LEU A 52 4.08 1.00 -2.17
N TYR A 53 4.75 -0.12 -1.95
CA TYR A 53 6.03 -0.15 -1.23
C TYR A 53 7.12 0.64 -1.95
N GLN A 54 7.27 0.46 -3.27
CA GLN A 54 8.24 1.22 -4.07
C GLN A 54 7.96 2.73 -4.08
N MET A 55 6.68 3.12 -4.04
CA MET A 55 6.27 4.52 -3.89
C MET A 55 6.68 5.11 -2.54
N GLY A 56 7.02 4.29 -1.54
CA GLY A 56 7.44 4.73 -0.21
C GLY A 56 6.36 4.63 0.86
N VAL A 57 5.25 3.92 0.60
CA VAL A 57 4.21 3.67 1.61
C VAL A 57 4.82 2.88 2.77
N HIS A 58 4.48 3.27 3.99
CA HIS A 58 5.09 2.69 5.18
C HIS A 58 4.74 1.21 5.32
N THR A 59 5.76 0.36 5.49
CA THR A 59 5.61 -1.12 5.50
C THR A 59 4.64 -1.63 6.55
N PHE A 60 4.64 -1.02 7.75
CA PHE A 60 3.67 -1.38 8.79
C PHE A 60 2.22 -1.14 8.35
N LEU A 61 1.97 -0.01 7.67
CA LEU A 61 0.63 0.37 7.23
C LEU A 61 0.15 -0.47 6.05
N LEU A 62 1.05 -0.94 5.18
CA LEU A 62 0.70 -1.86 4.09
C LEU A 62 0.04 -3.15 4.60
N ASN A 63 0.36 -3.59 5.82
CA ASN A 63 -0.30 -4.76 6.42
C ASN A 63 -1.81 -4.54 6.64
N HIS A 64 -2.28 -3.30 6.71
CA HIS A 64 -3.70 -2.99 6.88
C HIS A 64 -4.52 -3.37 5.64
N LEU A 65 -3.90 -3.43 4.46
CA LEU A 65 -4.56 -3.86 3.23
C LEU A 65 -5.11 -5.27 3.37
N TYR A 66 -4.26 -6.26 3.72
CA TYR A 66 -4.72 -7.63 3.87
C TYR A 66 -5.51 -7.86 5.16
N ARG A 67 -5.16 -7.15 6.25
CA ARG A 67 -5.83 -7.31 7.55
C ARG A 67 -7.32 -6.97 7.48
N TYR A 68 -7.68 -5.99 6.67
CA TYR A 68 -9.05 -5.54 6.47
C TYR A 68 -9.61 -5.90 5.10
N GLU A 69 -8.92 -6.76 4.35
CA GLU A 69 -9.32 -7.22 3.03
C GLU A 69 -9.65 -6.09 2.02
N LEU A 70 -8.87 -5.00 2.08
CA LEU A 70 -9.05 -3.84 1.21
C LEU A 70 -8.55 -4.12 -0.20
N PHE A 71 -9.28 -3.62 -1.20
CA PHE A 71 -8.89 -3.63 -2.61
C PHE A 71 -8.51 -5.03 -3.13
N GLY A 72 -9.19 -6.07 -2.64
CA GLY A 72 -8.97 -7.46 -3.03
C GLY A 72 -7.66 -8.06 -2.51
N VAL A 73 -6.96 -7.37 -1.62
CA VAL A 73 -5.77 -7.88 -0.94
C VAL A 73 -6.22 -8.68 0.28
N ASN A 74 -5.81 -9.94 0.41
CA ASN A 74 -6.14 -10.80 1.53
C ASN A 74 -4.90 -11.57 2.00
N ARG A 75 -5.04 -12.35 3.07
CA ARG A 75 -3.91 -13.11 3.64
C ARG A 75 -3.23 -14.01 2.61
N ASP A 76 -4.00 -14.64 1.74
CA ASP A 76 -3.50 -15.65 0.79
C ASP A 76 -2.71 -15.02 -0.37
N ASN A 77 -3.08 -13.80 -0.79
CA ASN A 77 -2.47 -13.13 -1.93
C ASN A 77 -1.50 -12.00 -1.55
N TYR A 78 -1.43 -11.58 -0.28
CA TYR A 78 -0.62 -10.43 0.15
C TYR A 78 0.86 -10.60 -0.19
N LEU A 79 1.46 -11.74 0.17
CA LEU A 79 2.89 -12.00 -0.09
C LEU A 79 3.19 -12.08 -1.59
N ALA A 80 2.29 -12.63 -2.39
CA ALA A 80 2.44 -12.67 -3.85
C ALA A 80 2.42 -11.25 -4.44
N ARG A 81 1.45 -10.42 -4.03
CA ARG A 81 1.31 -9.02 -4.46
C ARG A 81 2.48 -8.12 -4.02
N ILE A 82 3.16 -8.44 -2.91
CA ILE A 82 4.42 -7.77 -2.54
C ILE A 82 5.51 -8.10 -3.57
N ARG A 83 5.66 -9.38 -3.93
CA ARG A 83 6.70 -9.86 -4.86
C ARG A 83 6.50 -9.32 -6.29
N GLU A 84 5.26 -9.15 -6.74
CA GLU A 84 4.95 -8.58 -8.07
C GLU A 84 5.57 -7.19 -8.28
N GLY A 85 5.62 -6.37 -7.24
CA GLY A 85 6.28 -5.06 -7.28
C GLY A 85 7.68 -5.05 -6.68
N MET A 86 8.32 -6.20 -6.48
CA MET A 86 9.70 -6.30 -6.01
C MET A 86 10.48 -7.25 -6.92
N PRO A 87 10.95 -6.78 -8.09
CA PRO A 87 11.81 -7.58 -8.93
C PRO A 87 13.04 -8.01 -8.14
N TYR A 88 13.51 -9.23 -8.42
CA TYR A 88 14.72 -9.74 -7.81
C TYR A 88 15.90 -8.81 -8.09
N ASP A 89 16.61 -8.43 -7.02
CA ASP A 89 17.78 -7.58 -7.11
C ASP A 89 19.05 -8.46 -7.08
N PRO A 90 19.80 -8.57 -8.18
CA PRO A 90 20.99 -9.43 -8.23
C PRO A 90 22.09 -9.01 -7.24
N ARG A 91 21.99 -7.85 -6.60
CA ARG A 91 22.87 -7.43 -5.50
C ARG A 91 22.71 -8.28 -4.24
N PHE A 92 21.61 -9.03 -4.09
CA PHE A 92 21.42 -10.00 -2.98
C PHE A 92 22.56 -11.04 -2.93
N GLU A 93 23.00 -11.55 -4.08
CA GLU A 93 24.09 -12.54 -4.16
C GLU A 93 25.47 -11.94 -3.90
N GLN A 94 25.60 -10.63 -4.10
CA GLN A 94 26.88 -9.93 -4.03
C GLN A 94 27.25 -9.54 -2.59
N GLY A 95 26.42 -9.88 -1.59
CA GLY A 95 26.60 -9.48 -0.20
C GLY A 95 26.43 -7.97 0.05
N ASN A 96 26.12 -7.19 -1.00
CA ASN A 96 25.92 -5.75 -0.97
C ASN A 96 24.42 -5.44 -0.94
N LEU A 97 23.77 -5.79 0.17
CA LEU A 97 22.37 -5.42 0.37
C LEU A 97 22.26 -3.89 0.31
N PRO A 98 21.43 -3.32 -0.58
CA PRO A 98 21.03 -1.93 -0.42
C PRO A 98 20.26 -1.85 0.90
N VAL A 99 20.84 -1.18 1.91
CA VAL A 99 20.08 -0.59 3.01
C VAL A 99 18.89 0.12 2.34
N GLN A 100 17.64 -0.12 2.78
CA GLN A 100 16.43 0.48 2.21
C GLN A 100 16.67 1.98 1.93
N ARG A 101 17.12 2.29 0.70
CA ARG A 101 17.31 3.66 0.25
C ARG A 101 15.95 4.02 -0.29
N PHE A 102 15.16 4.66 0.57
CA PHE A 102 14.03 5.46 0.12
C PHE A 102 14.56 6.35 -1.01
N VAL A 103 14.16 6.05 -2.24
CA VAL A 103 14.51 6.86 -3.40
C VAL A 103 13.90 8.23 -3.12
N LYS A 104 14.76 9.26 -3.05
CA LYS A 104 14.34 10.65 -2.89
C LYS A 104 13.71 11.17 -4.17
#